data_AF-A0A821KAH0-F1
#
_entry.id   AF-A0A821KAH0-F1
#
_cell.length_a   1.000
_cell.length_b   1.000
_cell.length_c   1.000
_cell.angle_alpha   90.00
_cell.angle_beta   90.00
_cell.angle_gamma   90.00
#
_symmetry.space_group_name_H-M   'P 1'
#
loop_
_entity.id
_entity.type
_entity.pdbx_description
1 polymer ?
#
loop_
_entity_poly.entity_id
_entity_poly.type
_entity_poly.pdbx_seq_one_letter_code
_entity_poly.pdbx_strand_id
1 'polypeptide(L)'
;LSLIQVHSIPQNLPSFIVLFEINHLPPSDTFLFGKIKLLFRLLFRLGNIIFSWGSMSDELKSAVRMNLFTWPSLALLINLQDKFPSWYRGAQPSCKVCSPVQPPTTVTSSKSSCICSKNSPYVNPADKWW
;
A
#
# COMPACT_ATOMS: atom_id res chain seq x y z
N LEU A 1 7.42 25.03 -1.93
CA LEU A 1 8.52 24.11 -1.59
C LEU A 1 8.08 22.73 -2.11
N SER A 2 8.82 22.06 -3.00
CA SER A 2 8.44 20.71 -3.47
C SER A 2 9.07 19.66 -2.56
N LEU A 3 8.29 18.70 -2.05
CA LEU A 3 8.81 17.58 -1.28
C LEU A 3 9.00 16.36 -2.18
N ILE A 4 10.23 15.85 -2.25
CA ILE A 4 10.54 14.54 -2.80
C ILE A 4 11.30 13.76 -1.72
N GLN A 5 10.72 12.68 -1.21
CA GLN A 5 11.35 11.84 -0.20
C GLN A 5 11.55 10.43 -0.76
N VAL A 6 12.78 9.93 -0.64
CA VAL A 6 13.18 8.59 -1.09
C VAL A 6 13.66 7.80 0.13
N HIS A 7 13.08 6.61 0.35
CA HIS A 7 13.45 5.72 1.43
C HIS A 7 13.67 4.30 0.88
N SER A 8 14.62 3.53 1.42
CA SER A 8 14.85 2.14 1.02
C SER A 8 14.27 1.19 2.05
N ILE A 9 13.61 0.11 1.63
CA ILE A 9 13.05 -0.89 2.55
C ILE A 9 13.26 -2.32 2.02
N PRO A 10 13.89 -3.20 2.82
CA PRO A 10 14.94 -2.98 3.82
C PRO A 10 16.27 -2.53 3.18
N GLN A 11 17.24 -2.07 3.98
CA GLN A 11 18.56 -1.56 3.51
C GLN A 11 19.29 -2.49 2.51
N ASN A 12 18.99 -3.79 2.54
CA ASN A 12 19.68 -4.82 1.75
C ASN A 12 18.88 -5.26 0.51
N LEU A 13 17.68 -4.72 0.29
CA LEU A 13 16.87 -5.04 -0.89
C LEU A 13 16.82 -3.83 -1.84
N PRO A 14 16.77 -4.06 -3.17
CA PRO A 14 16.77 -2.99 -4.17
C PRO A 14 15.38 -2.34 -4.32
N SER A 15 14.66 -2.13 -3.21
CA SER A 15 13.30 -1.60 -3.18
C SER A 15 13.29 -0.22 -2.54
N PHE A 16 12.73 0.75 -3.26
CA PHE A 16 12.61 2.13 -2.81
C PHE A 16 11.15 2.52 -2.68
N ILE A 17 10.83 3.18 -1.57
CA ILE A 17 9.61 3.97 -1.41
C ILE A 17 9.95 5.39 -1.83
N VAL A 18 9.14 5.94 -2.73
CA VAL A 18 9.28 7.33 -3.16
C VAL A 18 7.96 8.05 -2.94
N LEU A 19 8.04 9.19 -2.25
CA LEU A 19 6.92 10.09 -2.00
C LEU A 19 7.17 11.37 -2.79
N PHE A 20 6.17 11.77 -3.58
CA PHE A 20 6.22 12.97 -4.41
C PHE A 20 5.07 13.91 -4.07
N GLU A 21 5.41 15.15 -3.77
CA GLU A 21 4.44 16.24 -3.71
C GLU A 21 4.48 17.05 -5.00
N ILE A 22 3.52 16.77 -5.89
CA ILE A 22 3.51 17.26 -7.28
C ILE A 22 2.96 18.69 -7.39
N ASN A 23 2.19 19.16 -6.40
CA ASN A 23 1.50 20.46 -6.45
C ASN A 23 2.44 21.66 -6.23
N HIS A 24 3.68 21.42 -5.80
CA HIS A 24 4.63 22.47 -5.46
C HIS A 24 5.92 22.41 -6.25
N LEU A 25 5.90 21.78 -7.43
CA LEU A 25 7.07 21.67 -8.31
C LEU A 25 7.61 23.05 -8.74
N PRO A 26 8.92 23.15 -9.01
CA PRO A 26 9.52 24.38 -9.53
C PRO A 26 8.99 24.71 -10.94
N PRO A 27 9.14 25.96 -11.40
CA PRO A 27 8.76 26.35 -12.76
C PRO A 27 9.44 25.49 -13.84
N SER A 28 8.72 25.23 -14.94
CA SER A 28 9.08 24.25 -15.95
C SER A 28 10.35 24.57 -16.75
N ASP A 29 10.74 25.84 -16.77
CA ASP A 29 11.93 26.40 -17.41
C ASP A 29 13.20 26.27 -16.54
N THR A 30 13.05 25.83 -15.29
CA THR A 30 14.19 25.69 -14.37
C THR A 30 14.97 24.40 -14.61
N PHE A 31 16.29 24.47 -14.37
CA PHE A 31 17.16 23.29 -14.38
C PHE A 31 16.68 22.19 -13.41
N LEU A 32 16.17 22.58 -12.25
CA LEU A 32 15.64 21.64 -11.25
C LEU A 32 14.44 20.87 -11.79
N PHE A 33 13.50 21.54 -12.48
CA PHE A 33 12.39 20.86 -13.14
C PHE A 33 12.89 19.82 -14.16
N GLY A 34 13.92 20.16 -14.93
CA GLY A 34 14.57 19.23 -15.85
C GLY A 34 15.10 17.96 -15.17
N LYS A 35 15.70 18.10 -13.98
CA LYS A 35 16.17 16.95 -13.17
C LYS A 35 15.02 16.11 -12.63
N ILE A 36 13.94 16.74 -12.18
CA ILE A 36 12.73 16.04 -11.72
C ILE A 36 12.11 15.26 -12.89
N LYS A 37 11.99 15.87 -14.07
CA LYS A 37 11.52 15.19 -15.29
C LYS A 37 12.38 13.98 -15.65
N LEU A 38 13.71 14.10 -15.53
CA LEU A 38 14.61 12.96 -15.75
C LEU A 38 14.37 11.84 -14.73
N LEU A 39 14.17 12.17 -13.45
CA LEU A 39 13.84 11.20 -12.41
C LEU A 39 12.55 10.44 -12.74
N PHE A 40 11.48 11.14 -13.13
CA PHE A 40 10.22 10.50 -13.55
C PHE A 40 10.46 9.57 -14.75
N ARG A 41 11.22 9.98 -15.77
CA ARG A 41 11.55 9.09 -16.91
C ARG A 41 12.31 7.84 -16.47
N LEU A 42 13.19 7.93 -15.47
CA LEU A 42 13.93 6.78 -14.95
C LEU A 42 13.05 5.84 -14.12
N LEU A 43 12.07 6.37 -13.38
CA LEU A 43 11.14 5.57 -12.59
C LEU A 43 10.14 4.83 -13.48
N PHE A 44 9.57 5.49 -14.49
CA PHE A 44 8.53 4.94 -15.36
C PHE A 44 9.08 4.26 -16.64
N ARG A 45 10.34 3.82 -16.61
CA ARG A 45 10.97 3.12 -17.74
C ARG A 45 10.56 1.64 -17.81
N LEU A 46 10.77 1.04 -18.97
CA LEU A 46 10.60 -0.39 -19.18
C LEU A 46 11.48 -1.20 -18.21
N GLY A 47 10.91 -2.26 -17.64
CA GLY A 47 11.61 -3.18 -16.73
C GLY A 47 11.51 -2.79 -15.25
N ASN A 48 11.06 -1.57 -14.93
CA ASN A 48 10.73 -1.23 -13.55
C ASN A 48 9.33 -1.75 -13.20
N ILE A 49 9.16 -2.15 -11.94
CA ILE A 49 7.88 -2.49 -11.34
C ILE A 49 7.59 -1.45 -10.26
N ILE A 50 6.43 -0.80 -10.35
CA ILE A 50 6.02 0.24 -9.42
C ILE A 50 4.76 -0.23 -8.72
N PHE A 51 4.79 -0.17 -7.40
CA PHE A 51 3.65 -0.48 -6.54
C PHE A 51 3.05 0.82 -6.03
N SER A 52 1.73 0.99 -6.16
CA SER A 52 0.99 2.12 -5.59
C SER A 52 -0.08 1.64 -4.63
N TRP A 53 -0.46 2.51 -3.70
CA TRP A 53 -1.71 2.38 -2.98
C TRP A 53 -2.77 3.23 -3.71
N GLY A 54 -3.62 2.58 -4.51
CA GLY A 54 -4.61 3.27 -5.35
C GLY A 54 -4.22 3.33 -6.83
N SER A 55 -5.13 3.90 -7.62
CA SER A 55 -5.03 4.00 -9.08
C SER A 55 -3.96 5.02 -9.50
N MET A 56 -2.84 4.54 -10.06
CA MET A 56 -1.78 5.45 -10.54
C MET A 56 -2.22 6.39 -11.66
N SER A 57 -3.18 5.98 -12.50
CA SER A 57 -3.66 6.87 -13.57
C SER A 57 -4.33 8.11 -13.02
N ASP A 58 -5.00 8.00 -11.87
CA ASP A 58 -5.68 9.12 -11.23
C ASP A 58 -4.68 9.99 -10.46
N GLU A 59 -3.84 9.36 -9.63
CA GLU A 59 -2.82 10.04 -8.82
C GLU A 59 -1.80 10.81 -9.68
N LEU A 60 -1.41 10.27 -10.84
CA LEU A 60 -0.36 10.86 -11.69
C LEU A 60 -0.91 11.75 -12.81
N LYS A 61 -2.22 11.99 -12.87
CA LYS A 61 -2.82 12.81 -13.92
C LYS A 61 -2.21 14.20 -14.03
N SER A 62 -1.89 14.82 -12.89
CA SER A 62 -1.20 16.12 -12.85
C SER A 62 0.23 16.03 -13.38
N ALA A 63 0.97 14.97 -13.03
CA ALA A 63 2.33 14.75 -13.52
C ALA A 63 2.37 14.55 -15.05
N VAL A 64 1.38 13.86 -15.63
CA VAL A 64 1.22 13.72 -17.08
C VAL A 64 0.94 15.08 -17.73
N ARG A 65 0.00 15.87 -17.18
CA ARG A 65 -0.32 17.22 -17.68
C ARG A 65 0.87 18.17 -17.65
N MET A 66 1.74 18.04 -16.65
CA MET A 66 2.99 18.81 -16.51
C MET A 66 4.12 18.28 -17.41
N ASN A 67 3.87 17.27 -18.25
CA ASN A 67 4.88 16.65 -19.12
C ASN A 67 6.10 16.10 -18.35
N LEU A 68 5.91 15.60 -17.12
CA LEU A 68 6.99 14.94 -16.36
C LEU A 68 7.32 13.56 -16.96
N PHE A 69 6.31 12.87 -17.48
CA PHE A 69 6.44 11.62 -18.22
C PHE A 69 5.23 11.43 -19.15
N THR A 70 5.25 10.37 -19.96
CA THR A 70 4.18 10.03 -20.89
C THR A 70 3.33 8.88 -20.35
N TRP A 71 2.02 8.98 -20.55
CA TRP A 71 1.08 7.88 -20.30
C TRP A 71 0.61 7.27 -21.63
N PRO A 72 0.46 5.94 -21.75
CA PRO A 72 0.77 4.92 -20.75
C PRO A 72 2.27 4.81 -20.43
N SER A 73 2.58 4.47 -19.18
CA SER A 73 3.95 4.20 -18.73
C SER A 73 4.46 2.87 -19.29
N LEU A 74 5.78 2.76 -19.51
CA LEU A 74 6.42 1.50 -19.89
C LEU A 74 6.74 0.61 -18.68
N ALA A 75 6.77 1.17 -17.47
CA ALA A 75 6.89 0.40 -16.24
C ALA A 75 5.62 -0.42 -15.97
N LEU A 76 5.78 -1.58 -15.33
CA LEU A 76 4.67 -2.38 -14.84
C LEU A 76 4.11 -1.73 -13.58
N LEU A 77 2.81 -1.40 -13.60
CA LEU A 77 2.14 -0.71 -12.49
C LEU A 77 1.23 -1.70 -11.76
N ILE A 78 1.39 -1.80 -10.44
CA ILE A 78 0.61 -2.69 -9.58
C ILE A 78 -0.10 -1.86 -8.51
N ASN A 79 -1.43 -1.84 -8.56
CA ASN A 79 -2.24 -1.29 -7.49
C ASN A 79 -2.35 -2.29 -6.33
N LEU A 80 -1.70 -1.97 -5.21
CA LEU A 80 -1.73 -2.78 -3.99
C LEU A 80 -3.11 -2.77 -3.32
N GLN A 81 -3.90 -1.71 -3.50
CA GLN A 81 -5.22 -1.60 -2.89
C GLN A 81 -6.14 -2.75 -3.37
N ASP A 82 -6.03 -3.16 -4.63
CA ASP A 82 -6.80 -4.28 -5.19
C ASP A 82 -6.35 -5.64 -4.65
N LYS A 83 -5.07 -5.76 -4.26
CA LYS A 83 -4.48 -6.99 -3.71
C LYS A 83 -4.70 -7.10 -2.21
N PHE A 84 -4.91 -5.97 -1.54
CA PHE A 84 -4.98 -5.90 -0.10
C PHE A 84 -6.09 -6.77 0.52
N PRO A 85 -7.35 -6.81 0.02
CA PRO A 85 -8.40 -7.63 0.64
C PRO A 85 -8.09 -9.13 0.63
N SER A 86 -7.42 -9.63 -0.41
CA SER A 86 -7.03 -11.04 -0.48
C SER A 86 -5.89 -11.34 0.48
N TRP A 87 -4.86 -10.49 0.47
CA TRP A 87 -3.74 -10.61 1.40
C TRP A 87 -4.21 -10.53 2.85
N TYR A 88 -5.05 -9.55 3.17
CA TYR A 88 -5.55 -9.30 4.52
C TYR A 88 -6.36 -10.49 5.05
N ARG A 89 -7.24 -11.09 4.25
CA ARG A 89 -7.98 -12.31 4.62
C ARG A 89 -7.05 -13.48 4.95
N GLY A 90 -5.93 -13.62 4.22
CA GLY A 90 -4.93 -14.65 4.50
C GLY A 90 -4.03 -14.33 5.70
N ALA A 91 -3.80 -13.04 5.97
CA ALA A 91 -3.01 -12.56 7.10
C ALA A 91 -3.79 -12.55 8.43
N GLN A 92 -5.12 -12.68 8.39
CA GLN A 92 -5.92 -12.83 9.60
C GLN A 92 -5.48 -14.08 10.37
N PRO A 93 -5.31 -13.98 11.70
CA PRO A 93 -4.96 -15.13 12.50
C PRO A 93 -6.03 -16.20 12.33
N SER A 94 -5.63 -17.44 12.00
CA SER A 94 -6.55 -18.55 11.99
C SER A 94 -7.12 -18.71 13.40
N CYS A 95 -8.43 -18.57 13.57
CA CYS A 95 -9.11 -18.93 14.82
C CYS A 95 -8.93 -20.44 15.05
N LYS A 96 -7.82 -20.82 15.65
CA LYS A 96 -7.47 -22.22 15.92
C LYS A 96 -6.94 -22.37 17.34
N VAL A 97 -7.68 -21.90 18.34
CA VAL A 97 -7.66 -22.49 19.68
C VAL A 97 -9.05 -22.34 20.29
N CYS A 98 -9.93 -23.32 20.06
CA CYS A 98 -11.09 -23.48 20.92
C CYS A 98 -10.57 -24.23 22.15
N SER A 99 -10.24 -23.51 23.23
CA SER A 99 -9.89 -24.16 24.49
C SER A 99 -11.11 -24.94 24.98
N PRO A 100 -10.96 -26.19 25.46
CA PRO A 100 -12.05 -26.87 26.13
C PRO A 100 -12.44 -26.03 27.35
N VAL A 101 -13.67 -25.53 27.36
CA VAL A 101 -14.28 -24.96 28.56
C VAL A 101 -14.29 -26.10 29.58
N GLN A 102 -13.54 -25.97 30.68
CA GLN A 102 -13.68 -26.90 31.80
C GLN A 102 -15.16 -26.87 32.21
N PRO A 103 -15.87 -28.02 32.22
CA PRO A 103 -17.28 -28.01 32.53
C PRO A 103 -17.46 -27.67 34.02
N PRO A 104 -18.35 -26.72 34.39
CA PRO A 104 -19.02 -26.82 35.66
C PRO A 104 -19.94 -28.04 35.57
N THR A 105 -19.87 -28.91 36.57
CA THR A 105 -20.76 -30.05 36.80
C THR A 105 -22.23 -29.67 36.63
N THR A 106 -22.80 -29.82 35.42
CA THR A 106 -24.19 -30.20 35.16
C THR A 106 -24.45 -30.37 33.67
N VAL A 107 -25.19 -31.41 33.33
CA VAL A 107 -25.48 -31.88 31.98
C VAL A 107 -26.37 -30.88 31.25
N THR A 108 -25.86 -30.24 30.19
CA THR A 108 -26.67 -29.70 29.10
C THR A 108 -25.81 -29.51 27.85
N SER A 109 -26.22 -30.17 26.77
CA SER A 109 -25.75 -30.06 25.38
C SER A 109 -24.68 -29.00 25.10
N SER A 110 -23.41 -29.40 25.05
CA SER A 110 -22.28 -28.50 24.77
C SER A 110 -22.26 -28.12 23.28
N LYS A 111 -22.85 -26.98 22.93
CA LYS A 111 -22.43 -26.29 21.72
C LYS A 111 -21.06 -25.69 21.99
N SER A 112 -20.03 -26.17 21.30
CA SER A 112 -18.69 -25.57 21.33
C SER A 112 -18.78 -24.15 20.77
N SER A 113 -18.84 -23.13 21.62
CA SER A 113 -18.70 -21.74 21.20
C SER A 113 -17.21 -21.42 21.10
N CYS A 114 -16.70 -21.36 19.87
CA CYS A 114 -15.36 -20.84 19.65
C CYS A 114 -15.38 -19.32 19.82
N ILE A 115 -14.73 -18.82 20.87
CA ILE A 115 -14.53 -17.38 21.08
C ILE A 115 -13.24 -17.01 20.36
N CYS A 116 -13.35 -16.54 19.13
CA CYS A 116 -12.25 -15.82 18.49
C CYS A 116 -12.04 -14.51 19.25
N SER A 117 -10.94 -14.38 19.99
CA SER A 117 -10.52 -13.06 20.44
C SER A 117 -10.28 -12.20 19.19
N LYS A 118 -11.08 -11.15 19.01
CA LYS A 118 -11.00 -10.19 17.88
C LYS A 118 -9.70 -9.37 17.88
N ASN A 119 -8.64 -9.85 18.51
CA ASN A 119 -7.40 -9.13 18.69
C ASN A 119 -6.48 -9.42 17.51
N SER A 120 -6.93 -9.12 16.29
CA SER A 120 -5.97 -8.86 15.22
C SER A 120 -5.24 -7.57 15.60
N PRO A 121 -3.90 -7.51 15.57
CA PRO A 121 -3.18 -6.27 15.82
C PRO A 121 -3.52 -5.18 14.79
N TYR A 122 -4.26 -5.52 13.73
CA TYR A 122 -4.69 -4.65 12.65
C TYR A 122 -6.21 -4.40 12.64
N VAL A 123 -6.98 -4.90 13.62
CA VAL A 123 -8.44 -4.65 13.74
C VAL A 123 -8.71 -3.98 15.07
N ASN A 124 -8.79 -2.65 15.07
CA ASN A 124 -9.54 -1.96 16.10
C ASN A 124 -11.02 -1.97 15.69
N PRO A 125 -11.94 -2.54 16.49
CA PRO A 125 -13.38 -2.56 16.17
C PRO A 125 -14.01 -1.17 16.00
N ALA A 126 -13.37 -0.12 16.50
CA ALA A 126 -13.80 1.26 16.34
C ALA A 126 -13.42 1.87 14.98
N ASP A 127 -12.43 1.30 14.28
CA ASP A 127 -11.91 1.86 13.04
C ASP A 127 -12.78 1.40 11.88
N LYS A 128 -13.66 2.30 11.46
CA LYS A 128 -14.45 2.13 10.26
C LYS A 128 -13.64 2.61 9.06
N TRP A 129 -13.09 1.66 8.32
CA TRP A 129 -12.42 1.90 7.05
C TRP A 129 -13.48 2.12 5.97
N TRP A 130 -13.91 3.36 5.81
CA TRP A 130 -14.74 3.81 4.69
C TRP A 130 -14.26 5.15 4.14
#